data_AF-X6MXL6-F1
#
_entry.id   AF-X6MXL6-F1
#
_cell.length_a   1.000
_cell.length_b   1.000
_cell.length_c   1.000
_cell.angle_alpha   90.00
_cell.angle_beta   90.00
_cell.angle_gamma   90.00
#
_symmetry.space_group_name_H-M   'P 1'
#
loop_
_entity.id
_entity.type
_entity.pdbx_description
1 polymer ?
#
loop_
_entity_poly.entity_id
_entity_poly.type
_entity_poly.pdbx_seq_one_letter_code
_entity_poly.pdbx_strand_id
1 'polypeptide(L)'
;MQRIAKVPRRKRKKKRKEIWLFLDEFNTSPDIGWFNELICNHSLDGVALPDGIKIIAACNPYRERRLNQKEKDWFGGDSLAKYVYRVSPLCEGVKLHLWQFGSLPSSDERQYISEMVKERKNALNPSVQEFFEKELITITDQLCISQEFLRQKLHDAAVVSLRDVERCLTFFIWISNHFYKQIAVSKQIQYSLA
;
A
#
# COMPACT_ATOMS: atom_id res chain seq x y z
N MET A 1 -46.67 -48.53 -32.61
CA MET A 1 -45.57 -48.34 -31.63
C MET A 1 -44.75 -47.11 -32.01
N GLN A 2 -45.06 -45.93 -31.43
CA GLN A 2 -44.27 -44.71 -31.62
C GLN A 2 -43.16 -44.64 -30.57
N ARG A 3 -41.90 -44.55 -31.00
CA ARG A 3 -40.75 -44.32 -30.11
C ARG A 3 -40.71 -42.83 -29.74
N ILE A 4 -40.94 -42.53 -28.46
CA ILE A 4 -40.76 -41.20 -27.90
C ILE A 4 -39.26 -40.88 -27.87
N ALA A 5 -38.84 -39.90 -28.68
CA ALA A 5 -37.48 -39.38 -28.66
C ALA A 5 -37.23 -38.61 -27.35
N LYS A 6 -36.27 -39.08 -26.54
CA LYS A 6 -35.80 -38.35 -25.35
C LYS A 6 -35.04 -37.10 -25.80
N VAL A 7 -35.59 -35.94 -25.51
CA VAL A 7 -34.91 -34.64 -25.64
C VAL A 7 -33.66 -34.63 -24.75
N PRO A 8 -32.46 -34.28 -25.25
CA PRO A 8 -31.27 -34.25 -24.42
C PRO A 8 -31.35 -33.07 -23.45
N ARG A 9 -31.35 -33.38 -22.15
CA ARG A 9 -31.21 -32.38 -21.09
C ARG A 9 -29.87 -31.66 -21.25
N ARG A 10 -29.90 -30.40 -21.71
CA ARG A 10 -28.76 -29.47 -21.67
C ARG A 10 -28.26 -29.37 -20.22
N LYS A 11 -27.18 -30.10 -19.88
CA LYS A 11 -26.44 -29.86 -18.64
C LYS A 11 -25.88 -28.44 -18.72
N ARG A 12 -26.44 -27.50 -17.95
CA ARG A 12 -25.83 -26.18 -17.77
C ARG A 12 -24.42 -26.42 -17.22
N LYS A 13 -23.39 -26.19 -18.03
CA LYS A 13 -21.99 -26.17 -17.56
C LYS A 13 -21.93 -25.12 -16.45
N LYS A 14 -21.82 -25.53 -15.18
CA LYS A 14 -21.55 -24.61 -14.07
C LYS A 14 -20.27 -23.88 -14.44
N LYS A 15 -20.33 -22.55 -14.58
CA LYS A 15 -19.12 -21.72 -14.73
C LYS A 15 -18.21 -22.05 -13.56
N ARG A 16 -16.99 -22.51 -13.84
CA ARG A 16 -15.96 -22.73 -12.81
C ARG A 16 -15.74 -21.37 -12.13
N LYS A 17 -15.81 -21.34 -10.79
CA LYS A 17 -15.53 -20.12 -10.03
C LYS A 17 -14.02 -19.86 -10.11
N GLU A 18 -13.67 -18.66 -10.49
CA GLU A 18 -12.30 -18.19 -10.54
C GLU A 18 -11.98 -17.43 -9.24
N ILE A 19 -10.80 -17.69 -8.69
CA ILE A 19 -10.29 -17.06 -7.47
C ILE A 19 -8.92 -16.46 -7.82
N TRP A 20 -8.76 -15.18 -7.56
CA TRP A 20 -7.50 -14.47 -7.73
C TRP A 20 -6.82 -14.35 -6.37
N LEU A 21 -5.61 -14.90 -6.27
CA LEU A 21 -4.73 -14.78 -5.12
C LEU A 21 -3.70 -13.69 -5.42
N PHE A 22 -3.70 -12.64 -4.61
CA PHE A 22 -2.69 -11.59 -4.67
C PHE A 22 -1.71 -11.75 -3.51
N LEU A 23 -0.44 -11.99 -3.84
CA LEU A 23 0.66 -12.14 -2.88
C LEU A 23 1.48 -10.85 -2.89
N ASP A 24 1.21 -9.96 -1.92
CA ASP A 24 1.98 -8.73 -1.78
C ASP A 24 3.31 -8.98 -1.08
N GLU A 25 4.36 -8.28 -1.52
CA GLU A 25 5.71 -8.31 -0.96
C GLU A 25 6.24 -9.74 -0.64
N PHE A 26 5.93 -10.75 -1.46
CA PHE A 26 6.16 -12.17 -1.09
C PHE A 26 7.63 -12.52 -0.82
N ASN A 27 8.55 -11.76 -1.43
CA ASN A 27 9.98 -11.96 -1.24
C ASN A 27 10.52 -11.40 0.07
N THR A 28 9.67 -10.87 0.96
CA THR A 28 10.03 -10.61 2.36
C THR A 28 10.09 -11.89 3.20
N SER A 29 9.46 -12.98 2.72
CA SER A 29 9.53 -14.29 3.37
C SER A 29 10.83 -15.02 3.01
N PRO A 30 11.45 -15.75 3.97
CA PRO A 30 12.56 -16.66 3.68
C PRO A 30 12.12 -17.88 2.87
N ASP A 31 10.82 -18.21 2.87
CA ASP A 31 10.23 -19.40 2.25
C ASP A 31 10.02 -19.24 0.73
N ILE A 32 10.98 -18.63 0.04
CA ILE A 32 10.86 -18.24 -1.38
C ILE A 32 10.63 -19.44 -2.31
N GLY A 33 11.11 -20.63 -1.92
CA GLY A 33 10.93 -21.87 -2.68
C GLY A 33 9.46 -22.25 -2.85
N TRP A 34 8.66 -22.10 -1.79
CA TRP A 34 7.21 -22.36 -1.82
C TRP A 34 6.49 -21.39 -2.76
N PHE A 35 6.86 -20.11 -2.71
CA PHE A 35 6.31 -19.11 -3.63
C PHE A 35 6.73 -19.36 -5.07
N ASN A 36 7.96 -19.81 -5.32
CA ASN A 36 8.40 -20.19 -6.66
C ASN A 36 7.60 -21.36 -7.21
N GLU A 37 7.34 -22.40 -6.41
CA GLU A 37 6.45 -23.50 -6.81
C GLU A 37 5.04 -22.99 -7.13
N LEU A 38 4.48 -22.18 -6.23
CA LEU A 38 3.14 -21.64 -6.36
C LEU A 38 2.97 -20.78 -7.61
N ILE A 39 3.92 -19.87 -7.86
CA ILE A 39 3.87 -18.88 -8.95
C ILE A 39 4.24 -19.51 -10.30
N CYS A 40 5.34 -20.29 -10.35
CA CYS A 40 5.87 -20.80 -11.61
C CYS A 40 5.26 -22.15 -12.01
N ASN A 41 5.03 -23.04 -11.04
CA ASN A 41 4.58 -24.42 -11.31
C ASN A 41 3.08 -24.61 -11.10
N HIS A 42 2.39 -23.63 -10.49
CA HIS A 42 0.97 -23.73 -10.13
C HIS A 42 0.70 -24.96 -9.25
N SER A 43 1.61 -25.25 -8.31
CA SER A 43 1.49 -26.35 -7.35
C SER A 43 1.95 -25.91 -5.96
N LEU A 44 1.58 -26.69 -4.95
CA LEU A 44 2.08 -26.55 -3.59
C LEU A 44 2.33 -27.93 -3.01
N ASP A 45 3.55 -28.18 -2.53
CA ASP A 45 3.97 -29.49 -1.99
C ASP A 45 3.81 -30.62 -3.02
N GLY A 46 4.08 -30.31 -4.29
CA GLY A 46 3.92 -31.24 -5.42
C GLY A 46 2.47 -31.47 -5.84
N VAL A 47 1.48 -30.86 -5.16
CA VAL A 47 0.07 -30.97 -5.52
C VAL A 47 -0.34 -29.80 -6.40
N ALA A 48 -0.78 -30.10 -7.63
CA ALA A 48 -1.26 -29.09 -8.57
C ALA A 48 -2.47 -28.32 -8.02
N LEU A 49 -2.44 -26.99 -8.16
CA LEU A 49 -3.55 -26.14 -7.78
C LEU A 49 -4.72 -26.32 -8.77
N PRO A 50 -5.97 -26.13 -8.32
CA PRO A 50 -7.11 -26.11 -9.22
C PRO A 50 -6.99 -25.01 -10.28
N ASP A 51 -7.33 -25.30 -11.54
CA ASP A 51 -7.30 -24.35 -12.68
C ASP A 51 -7.99 -22.99 -12.43
N GLY A 52 -8.96 -22.99 -11.50
CA GLY A 52 -9.72 -21.81 -11.10
C GLY A 52 -8.94 -20.83 -10.22
N ILE A 53 -7.76 -21.19 -9.71
CA ILE A 53 -6.91 -20.29 -8.93
C ILE A 53 -5.93 -19.59 -9.87
N LYS A 54 -5.98 -18.26 -9.89
CA LYS A 54 -5.02 -17.39 -10.57
C LYS A 54 -4.18 -16.68 -9.54
N ILE A 55 -2.88 -16.57 -9.80
CA ILE A 55 -1.94 -15.97 -8.85
C ILE A 55 -1.33 -14.74 -9.49
N ILE A 56 -1.35 -13.64 -8.75
CA ILE A 56 -0.57 -12.44 -9.00
C ILE A 56 0.32 -12.23 -7.78
N ALA A 57 1.59 -11.95 -7.99
CA ALA A 57 2.53 -11.71 -6.91
C ALA A 57 3.29 -10.41 -7.16
N ALA A 58 3.49 -9.63 -6.10
CA ALA A 58 4.32 -8.44 -6.08
C ALA A 58 5.55 -8.68 -5.21
N CYS A 59 6.71 -8.22 -5.67
CA CYS A 59 7.95 -8.31 -4.92
C CYS A 59 8.62 -6.95 -4.79
N ASN A 60 9.29 -6.73 -3.67
CA ASN A 60 10.12 -5.55 -3.45
C ASN A 60 11.46 -5.70 -4.20
N PRO A 61 11.99 -4.64 -4.82
CA PRO A 61 13.25 -4.70 -5.55
C PRO A 61 14.44 -4.91 -4.62
N TYR A 62 15.46 -5.63 -5.09
CA TYR A 62 16.74 -5.76 -4.39
C TYR A 62 17.58 -4.49 -4.60
N ARG A 63 17.49 -3.53 -3.67
CA ARG A 63 18.14 -2.23 -3.79
C ARG A 63 18.96 -1.89 -2.56
N GLU A 64 20.24 -1.57 -2.77
CA GLU A 64 21.13 -1.11 -1.71
C GLU A 64 20.84 0.35 -1.34
N ARG A 65 20.99 0.67 -0.06
CA ARG A 65 20.95 2.03 0.48
C ARG A 65 22.23 2.76 0.09
N ARG A 66 22.11 4.05 -0.22
CA ARG A 66 23.27 4.94 -0.35
C ARG A 66 23.67 5.41 1.05
N LEU A 67 24.49 4.61 1.73
CA LEU A 67 24.99 4.91 3.08
C LEU A 67 26.37 5.56 3.05
N ASN A 68 26.55 6.59 3.85
CA ASN A 68 27.84 7.20 4.15
C ASN A 68 28.65 6.31 5.11
N GLN A 69 29.96 6.54 5.20
CA GLN A 69 30.88 5.72 6.01
C GLN A 69 30.40 5.55 7.46
N LYS A 70 29.97 6.65 8.10
CA LYS A 70 29.47 6.65 9.49
C LYS A 70 28.20 5.82 9.67
N GLU A 71 27.33 5.78 8.65
CA GLU A 71 26.09 5.02 8.71
C GLU A 71 26.36 3.53 8.55
N LYS A 72 27.34 3.14 7.71
CA LYS A 72 27.77 1.74 7.57
C LYS A 72 28.29 1.17 8.89
N ASP A 73 29.02 1.97 9.66
CA ASP A 73 29.55 1.57 10.97
C ASP A 73 28.43 1.32 11.99
N TRP A 74 27.32 2.07 11.93
CA TRP A 74 26.14 1.85 12.78
C TRP A 74 25.42 0.54 12.49
N PHE A 75 25.49 0.03 11.26
CA PHE A 75 24.86 -1.23 10.88
C PHE A 75 25.77 -2.46 11.07
N GLY A 76 26.91 -2.31 11.75
CA GLY A 76 27.92 -3.33 11.95
C GLY A 76 27.36 -4.64 12.51
N GLY A 77 27.11 -5.61 11.61
CA GLY A 77 26.67 -6.97 11.93
C GLY A 77 25.49 -7.48 11.11
N ASP A 78 24.60 -6.61 10.61
CA ASP A 78 23.41 -7.02 9.84
C ASP A 78 23.67 -6.87 8.33
N SER A 79 23.95 -8.00 7.67
CA SER A 79 24.21 -8.06 6.22
C SER A 79 23.05 -7.55 5.36
N LEU A 80 21.81 -7.52 5.90
CA LEU A 80 20.63 -7.03 5.21
C LEU A 80 20.36 -5.54 5.46
N ALA A 81 20.99 -4.93 6.47
CA ALA A 81 20.79 -3.52 6.81
C ALA A 81 21.30 -2.55 5.74
N LYS A 82 22.19 -3.02 4.85
CA LYS A 82 22.61 -2.26 3.66
C LYS A 82 21.52 -2.16 2.59
N TYR A 83 20.46 -2.97 2.65
CA TYR A 83 19.36 -2.91 1.68
C TYR A 83 18.23 -2.00 2.15
N VAL A 84 17.55 -1.36 1.20
CA VAL A 84 16.35 -0.56 1.49
C VAL A 84 15.26 -1.47 2.03
N TYR A 85 15.05 -2.61 1.37
CA TYR A 85 14.10 -3.64 1.73
C TYR A 85 14.81 -4.89 2.24
N ARG A 86 14.26 -5.51 3.28
CA ARG A 86 14.71 -6.81 3.76
C ARG A 86 14.00 -7.88 2.96
N VAL A 87 14.66 -8.38 1.92
CA VAL A 87 14.08 -9.35 0.99
C VAL A 87 15.03 -10.50 0.71
N SER A 88 14.43 -11.66 0.49
CA SER A 88 15.05 -12.86 -0.03
C SER A 88 15.29 -12.73 -1.54
N PRO A 89 16.43 -13.21 -2.05
CA PRO A 89 16.68 -13.30 -3.49
C PRO A 89 15.61 -14.14 -4.20
N LEU A 90 15.16 -13.66 -5.36
CA LEU A 90 14.18 -14.39 -6.19
C LEU A 90 14.84 -15.58 -6.89
N CYS A 91 14.09 -16.68 -7.04
CA CYS A 91 14.49 -17.81 -7.88
C CYS A 91 14.55 -17.41 -9.36
N GLU A 92 15.42 -18.04 -10.15
CA GLU A 92 15.57 -17.75 -11.59
C GLU A 92 14.27 -17.91 -12.37
N GLY A 93 13.45 -18.92 -12.04
CA GLY A 93 12.15 -19.11 -12.66
C GLY A 93 11.21 -17.91 -12.48
N VAL A 94 11.15 -17.35 -11.28
CA VAL A 94 10.34 -16.15 -10.98
C VAL A 94 10.85 -14.94 -11.76
N LYS A 95 12.18 -14.77 -11.90
CA LYS A 95 12.78 -13.62 -12.60
C LYS A 95 12.32 -13.50 -14.05
N LEU A 96 12.03 -14.62 -14.71
CA LEU A 96 11.51 -14.66 -16.09
C LEU A 96 10.08 -14.08 -16.20
N HIS A 97 9.36 -13.98 -15.08
CA HIS A 97 7.97 -13.52 -15.01
C HIS A 97 7.84 -12.11 -14.40
N LEU A 98 8.97 -11.40 -14.23
CA LEU A 98 8.95 -10.06 -13.65
C LEU A 98 8.56 -9.00 -14.67
N TRP A 99 7.61 -8.15 -14.27
CA TRP A 99 7.32 -6.90 -14.94
C TRP A 99 7.59 -5.74 -13.98
N GLN A 100 8.26 -4.71 -14.49
CA GLN A 100 8.52 -3.50 -13.73
C GLN A 100 7.38 -2.50 -13.94
N PHE A 101 6.58 -2.27 -12.90
CA PHE A 101 5.49 -1.29 -12.90
C PHE A 101 5.97 0.18 -12.90
N GLY A 102 7.26 0.40 -12.64
CA GLY A 102 7.84 1.73 -12.56
C GLY A 102 7.51 2.45 -11.26
N SER A 103 7.69 3.76 -11.27
CA SER A 103 7.37 4.65 -10.14
C SER A 103 6.12 5.45 -10.45
N LEU A 104 5.38 5.81 -9.42
CA LEU A 104 4.23 6.70 -9.54
C LEU A 104 4.70 8.10 -10.02
N PRO A 105 4.19 8.64 -11.12
CA PRO A 105 4.51 9.99 -11.54
C PRO A 105 4.13 11.02 -10.47
N SER A 106 4.89 12.10 -10.34
CA SER A 106 4.63 13.13 -9.34
C SER A 106 3.27 13.82 -9.50
N SER A 107 2.78 13.94 -10.75
CA SER A 107 1.43 14.43 -11.04
C SER A 107 0.35 13.53 -10.42
N ASP A 108 0.52 12.23 -10.58
CA ASP A 108 -0.45 11.23 -10.15
C ASP A 108 -0.38 11.09 -8.63
N GLU A 109 0.83 11.09 -8.07
CA GLU A 109 1.03 11.14 -6.61
C GLU A 109 0.33 12.35 -5.99
N ARG A 110 0.52 13.55 -6.55
CA ARG A 110 -0.17 14.75 -6.06
C ARG A 110 -1.70 14.59 -6.14
N GLN A 111 -2.21 13.97 -7.20
CA GLN A 111 -3.64 13.70 -7.32
C GLN A 111 -4.11 12.74 -6.22
N TYR A 112 -3.40 11.64 -5.97
CA TYR A 112 -3.72 10.72 -4.88
C TYR A 112 -3.73 11.43 -3.52
N ILE A 113 -2.70 12.21 -3.23
CA ILE A 113 -2.62 12.98 -1.98
C ILE A 113 -3.80 13.94 -1.87
N SER A 114 -4.18 14.63 -2.95
CA SER A 114 -5.33 15.53 -2.95
C SER A 114 -6.63 14.81 -2.62
N GLU A 115 -6.89 13.64 -3.21
CA GLU A 115 -8.09 12.85 -2.90
C GLU A 115 -8.06 12.33 -1.47
N MET A 116 -6.91 11.83 -1.00
CA MET A 116 -6.75 11.41 0.39
C MET A 116 -7.06 12.53 1.38
N VAL A 117 -6.62 13.77 1.11
CA VAL A 117 -6.91 14.95 1.95
C VAL A 117 -8.42 15.26 1.93
N LYS A 118 -9.06 15.28 0.75
CA LYS A 118 -10.49 15.56 0.60
C LYS A 118 -11.35 14.57 1.39
N GLU A 119 -11.01 13.28 1.35
CA GLU A 119 -11.72 12.23 2.07
C GLU A 119 -11.71 12.43 3.59
N ARG A 120 -10.78 13.23 4.14
CA ARG A 120 -10.69 13.49 5.59
C ARG A 120 -11.64 14.53 6.13
N LYS A 121 -12.28 15.32 5.27
CA LYS A 121 -13.21 16.38 5.68
C LYS A 121 -14.25 15.88 6.69
N ASN A 122 -14.89 14.76 6.40
CA ASN A 122 -15.99 14.23 7.22
C ASN A 122 -15.52 13.66 8.57
N ALA A 123 -14.23 13.37 8.73
CA ALA A 123 -13.65 12.92 9.99
C ALA A 123 -13.32 14.08 10.94
N LEU A 124 -13.35 15.33 10.44
CA LEU A 124 -13.12 16.54 11.23
C LEU A 124 -14.42 17.03 11.88
N ASN A 125 -14.28 17.75 12.99
CA ASN A 125 -15.39 18.45 13.64
C ASN A 125 -16.07 19.43 12.65
N PRO A 126 -17.42 19.46 12.56
CA PRO A 126 -18.14 20.33 11.62
C PRO A 126 -17.68 21.79 11.62
N SER A 127 -17.31 22.33 12.77
CA SER A 127 -16.89 23.72 12.91
C SER A 127 -15.53 24.06 12.27
N VAL A 128 -14.70 23.05 11.96
CA VAL A 128 -13.41 23.26 11.27
C VAL A 128 -13.44 22.80 9.81
N GLN A 129 -14.52 22.16 9.36
CA GLN A 129 -14.63 21.61 8.00
C GLN A 129 -14.57 22.69 6.92
N GLU A 130 -15.24 23.84 7.13
CA GLU A 130 -15.22 24.93 6.14
C GLU A 130 -13.82 25.53 5.99
N PHE A 131 -13.10 25.70 7.10
CA PHE A 131 -11.71 26.16 7.08
C PHE A 131 -10.80 25.13 6.39
N PHE A 132 -10.93 23.86 6.74
CA PHE A 132 -10.18 22.78 6.11
C PHE A 132 -10.41 22.71 4.59
N GLU A 133 -11.65 22.92 4.14
CA GLU A 133 -11.99 22.92 2.71
C GLU A 133 -11.30 24.05 1.94
N LYS A 134 -11.17 25.24 2.55
CA LYS A 134 -10.42 26.36 1.97
C LYS A 134 -8.92 26.07 1.88
N GLU A 135 -8.39 25.27 2.81
CA GLU A 135 -6.97 24.92 2.90
C GLU A 135 -6.57 23.61 2.19
N LEU A 136 -7.50 22.93 1.50
CA LEU A 136 -7.23 21.63 0.85
C LEU A 136 -5.99 21.65 -0.04
N ILE A 137 -5.86 22.69 -0.88
CA ILE A 137 -4.74 22.85 -1.81
C ILE A 137 -3.45 23.06 -1.02
N THR A 138 -3.45 23.97 -0.05
CA THR A 138 -2.32 24.23 0.83
C THR A 138 -1.84 22.96 1.52
N ILE A 139 -2.75 22.21 2.14
CA ILE A 139 -2.43 20.97 2.87
C ILE A 139 -1.85 19.91 1.91
N THR A 140 -2.46 19.76 0.73
CA THR A 140 -1.97 18.85 -0.32
C THR A 140 -0.55 19.22 -0.74
N ASP A 141 -0.29 20.50 -1.02
CA ASP A 141 1.02 20.97 -1.47
C ASP A 141 2.07 20.82 -0.37
N GLN A 142 1.73 21.09 0.89
CA GLN A 142 2.65 20.88 2.02
C GLN A 142 3.02 19.40 2.21
N LEU A 143 2.07 18.48 2.02
CA LEU A 143 2.34 17.05 2.05
C LEU A 143 3.25 16.62 0.89
N CYS A 144 3.02 17.14 -0.31
CA CYS A 144 3.86 16.87 -1.48
C CYS A 144 5.29 17.41 -1.29
N ILE A 145 5.44 18.65 -0.82
CA ILE A 145 6.73 19.27 -0.51
C ILE A 145 7.46 18.46 0.57
N SER A 146 6.74 17.99 1.59
CA SER A 146 7.33 17.18 2.67
C SER A 146 7.86 15.84 2.16
N GLN A 147 7.09 15.15 1.30
CA GLN A 147 7.53 13.91 0.65
C GLN A 147 8.80 14.15 -0.17
N GLU A 148 8.79 15.17 -1.03
CA GLU A 148 9.91 15.50 -1.91
C GLU A 148 11.16 15.91 -1.11
N PHE A 149 10.99 16.69 -0.05
CA PHE A 149 12.07 17.07 0.85
C PHE A 149 12.75 15.83 1.46
N LEU A 150 11.99 14.85 1.94
CA LEU A 150 12.55 13.63 2.53
C LEU A 150 13.29 12.80 1.49
N ARG A 151 12.76 12.67 0.26
CA ARG A 151 13.44 11.99 -0.85
C ARG A 151 14.78 12.63 -1.19
N GLN A 152 14.82 13.96 -1.25
CA GLN A 152 16.04 14.72 -1.55
C GLN A 152 17.08 14.61 -0.44
N LYS A 153 16.66 14.74 0.83
CA LYS A 153 17.58 14.71 1.97
C LYS A 153 18.13 13.34 2.29
N LEU A 154 17.34 12.30 2.07
CA LEU A 154 17.74 10.90 2.32
C LEU A 154 18.24 10.21 1.06
N HIS A 155 18.29 10.92 -0.06
CA HIS A 155 18.74 10.44 -1.37
C HIS A 155 18.10 9.11 -1.79
N ASP A 156 16.83 8.93 -1.44
CA ASP A 156 16.07 7.70 -1.68
C ASP A 156 14.61 8.04 -2.03
N ALA A 157 14.22 7.71 -3.26
CA ALA A 157 12.86 7.94 -3.76
C ALA A 157 11.77 7.10 -3.06
N ALA A 158 12.12 5.95 -2.48
CA ALA A 158 11.18 5.05 -1.81
C ALA A 158 11.14 5.22 -0.28
N VAL A 159 11.79 6.25 0.24
CA VAL A 159 11.83 6.52 1.69
C VAL A 159 10.48 6.94 2.27
N VAL A 160 9.57 7.40 1.40
CA VAL A 160 8.23 7.85 1.74
C VAL A 160 7.22 7.30 0.74
N SER A 161 6.00 7.11 1.20
CA SER A 161 4.89 6.57 0.43
C SER A 161 3.56 7.24 0.79
N LEU A 162 2.49 6.93 0.05
CA LEU A 162 1.13 7.33 0.40
C LEU A 162 0.70 6.78 1.77
N ARG A 163 1.28 5.67 2.25
CA ARG A 163 1.02 5.18 3.63
C ARG A 163 1.49 6.17 4.70
N ASP A 164 2.52 6.97 4.42
CA ASP A 164 3.01 7.99 5.34
C ASP A 164 2.13 9.24 5.33
N VAL A 165 1.60 9.60 4.15
CA VAL A 165 0.55 10.63 4.02
C VAL A 165 -0.67 10.25 4.83
N GLU A 166 -1.09 8.98 4.74
CA GLU A 166 -2.24 8.47 5.49
C GLU A 166 -2.07 8.62 7.00
N ARG A 167 -0.90 8.24 7.51
CA ARG A 167 -0.56 8.39 8.94
C ARG A 167 -0.54 9.86 9.34
N CYS A 168 0.06 10.72 8.53
CA CYS A 168 0.13 12.16 8.77
C CYS A 168 -1.28 12.77 8.86
N LEU A 169 -2.16 12.44 7.92
CA LEU A 169 -3.55 12.89 7.91
C LEU A 169 -4.35 12.37 9.09
N THR A 170 -4.16 11.10 9.45
CA THR A 170 -4.79 10.50 10.63
C THR A 170 -4.40 11.27 11.90
N PHE A 171 -3.11 11.58 12.05
CA PHE A 171 -2.60 12.35 13.17
C PHE A 171 -3.11 13.79 13.16
N PHE A 172 -3.15 14.44 12.00
CA PHE A 172 -3.69 15.78 11.82
C PHE A 172 -5.16 15.86 12.28
N ILE A 173 -6.01 14.94 11.81
CA ILE A 173 -7.43 14.87 12.22
C ILE A 173 -7.56 14.70 13.73
N TRP A 174 -6.75 13.81 14.31
CA TRP A 174 -6.74 13.57 15.76
C TRP A 174 -6.42 14.86 16.53
N ILE A 175 -5.37 15.59 16.13
CA ILE A 175 -5.01 16.89 16.69
C ILE A 175 -6.15 17.89 16.53
N SER A 176 -6.65 18.12 15.31
CA SER A 176 -7.69 19.12 15.04
C SER A 176 -8.94 18.89 15.87
N ASN A 177 -9.38 17.64 15.99
CA ASN A 177 -10.54 17.28 16.80
C ASN A 177 -10.27 17.41 18.31
N HIS A 178 -9.07 17.09 18.76
CA HIS A 178 -8.70 17.19 20.17
C HIS A 178 -8.60 18.64 20.65
N PHE A 179 -7.87 19.48 19.93
CA PHE A 179 -7.71 20.89 20.30
C PHE A 179 -9.02 21.68 20.18
N TYR A 180 -9.86 21.38 19.19
CA TYR A 180 -11.18 22.03 19.10
C TYR A 180 -12.04 21.76 20.35
N LYS A 181 -12.07 20.51 20.84
CA LYS A 181 -12.79 20.17 22.07
C LYS A 181 -12.30 20.99 23.27
N GLN A 182 -10.99 21.17 23.42
CA GLN A 182 -10.44 21.97 24.51
C GLN A 182 -10.82 23.45 24.42
N ILE A 183 -10.79 24.03 23.21
CA ILE A 183 -11.19 25.44 22.98
C ILE A 183 -12.69 25.63 23.26
N ALA A 184 -13.53 24.68 22.85
CA ALA A 184 -14.96 24.74 23.10
C ALA A 184 -15.28 24.71 24.61
N VAL A 185 -14.64 23.80 25.36
CA VAL A 185 -14.81 23.69 26.82
C VAL A 185 -14.33 24.95 27.53
N SER A 186 -13.18 25.51 27.16
CA SER A 186 -12.65 26.72 27.78
C SER A 186 -13.51 27.97 27.51
N LYS A 187 -14.09 28.09 26.31
CA LYS A 187 -15.11 29.13 26.03
C LYS A 187 -16.36 28.94 26.89
N GLN A 188 -16.85 27.71 27.04
CA GLN A 188 -18.05 27.42 27.83
C GLN A 188 -17.87 27.77 29.32
N ILE A 189 -16.68 27.51 29.87
CA ILE A 189 -16.32 27.90 31.24
C ILE A 189 -16.27 29.43 31.38
N GLN A 190 -15.68 30.15 30.42
CA GLN A 190 -15.64 31.62 30.44
C GLN A 190 -17.05 32.25 30.42
N TYR A 191 -17.99 31.71 29.62
CA TYR A 191 -19.37 32.21 29.59
C TYR A 191 -20.18 31.85 30.85
N SER A 192 -19.80 30.81 31.60
CA SER A 192 -20.48 30.43 32.86
C SER A 192 -19.98 31.19 34.09
N LEU A 193 -18.86 31.90 33.97
CA LEU A 193 -18.22 32.70 35.03
C LEU A 193 -18.44 34.22 34.84
N ALA A 194 -19.15 34.62 33.78
CA ALA A 194 -19.59 35.98 33.50
C ALA A 194 -21.09 36.12 33.75
#